data_AF-A0A3N5RSI5-F1
#
_entry.id   AF-A0A3N5RSI5-F1
#
_cell.length_a   1.000
_cell.length_b   1.000
_cell.length_c   1.000
_cell.angle_alpha   90.00
_cell.angle_beta   90.00
_cell.angle_gamma   90.00
#
_symmetry.space_group_name_H-M   'P 1'
#
loop_
_entity.id
_entity.type
_entity.pdbx_description
1 polymer ?
#
loop_
_entity_poly.entity_id
_entity_poly.type
_entity_poly.pdbx_seq_one_letter_code
_entity_poly.pdbx_strand_id
1 'polypeptide(L)'
;MDAKETRERGFEEKTIRISIDAKELPRFFPLFQEGVAVETDTGISVRDFLCASLGIDERYVEERISTIFLNGRPVDDLDTSIIGDGSVLALSAAMPGVVGATMRRGGYYAAMRDTISYRADENRPALNRGRIRLKLFNMILEEIGPSLLQAGVFVRVDSLKGALAGLVQDGFLEADSSSEYAGDVRIVVETPAGS
;
A
#
# COMPACT_ATOMS: atom_id res chain seq x y z
N MET A 1 -40.82 -13.71 0.98
CA MET A 1 -40.26 -13.16 -0.27
C MET A 1 -38.88 -12.67 0.07
N ASP A 2 -38.00 -13.66 0.06
CA ASP A 2 -36.63 -13.66 0.49
C ASP A 2 -35.75 -13.10 -0.61
N ALA A 3 -34.98 -12.06 -0.30
CA ALA A 3 -33.95 -11.54 -1.20
C ALA A 3 -32.97 -10.64 -0.43
N LYS A 4 -32.09 -11.23 0.40
CA LYS A 4 -30.73 -10.72 0.60
C LYS A 4 -29.76 -11.72 1.23
N GLU A 5 -29.87 -12.99 0.90
CA GLU A 5 -28.72 -13.91 0.95
C GLU A 5 -27.95 -13.77 -0.36
N THR A 6 -27.00 -12.83 -0.42
CA THR A 6 -26.01 -12.81 -1.50
C THR A 6 -24.62 -12.63 -0.91
N ARG A 7 -24.02 -13.81 -0.67
CA ARG A 7 -22.59 -14.11 -0.82
C ARG A 7 -21.63 -13.41 0.13
N GLU A 8 -21.57 -13.95 1.34
CA GLU A 8 -20.28 -14.25 1.97
C GLU A 8 -19.49 -15.20 1.06
N ARG A 9 -18.77 -14.68 0.07
CA ARG A 9 -17.58 -15.38 -0.41
C ARG A 9 -16.51 -15.13 0.63
N GLY A 10 -16.55 -15.90 1.71
CA GLY A 10 -15.40 -16.06 2.58
C GLY A 10 -14.28 -16.65 1.74
N PHE A 11 -13.39 -15.80 1.22
CA PHE A 11 -12.04 -16.26 0.97
C PHE A 11 -11.52 -16.65 2.35
N GLU A 12 -11.21 -17.93 2.58
CA GLU A 12 -10.35 -18.33 3.68
C GLU A 12 -8.99 -17.65 3.45
N GLU A 13 -8.89 -16.38 3.84
CA GLU A 13 -7.68 -15.60 3.70
C GLU A 13 -6.70 -16.06 4.76
N LYS A 14 -5.94 -17.09 4.39
CA LYS A 14 -4.90 -17.64 5.22
C LYS A 14 -3.95 -16.51 5.59
N THR A 15 -3.87 -16.25 6.90
CA THR A 15 -3.03 -15.20 7.46
C THR A 15 -1.76 -15.84 8.01
N ILE A 16 -0.61 -15.44 7.48
CA ILE A 16 0.70 -15.84 7.98
C ILE A 16 1.16 -14.78 8.97
N ARG A 17 1.41 -15.19 10.22
CA ARG A 17 2.00 -14.32 11.24
C ARG A 17 3.51 -14.59 11.30
N ILE A 18 4.29 -13.53 11.23
CA ILE A 18 5.75 -13.59 11.20
C ILE A 18 6.26 -12.74 12.35
N SER A 19 7.02 -13.34 13.26
CA SER A 19 7.64 -12.62 14.37
C SER A 19 9.14 -12.51 14.13
N ILE A 20 9.65 -11.28 14.01
CA ILE A 20 11.06 -11.00 13.72
C ILE A 20 11.56 -9.81 14.54
N ASP A 21 12.87 -9.69 14.65
CA ASP A 21 13.52 -8.50 15.19
C ASP A 21 13.23 -7.27 14.31
N ALA A 22 13.07 -6.10 14.94
CA ALA A 22 12.83 -4.84 14.24
C ALA A 22 13.92 -4.51 13.19
N LYS A 23 15.18 -4.93 13.41
CA LYS A 23 16.28 -4.74 12.46
C LYS A 23 16.10 -5.52 11.15
N GLU A 24 15.26 -6.55 11.14
CA GLU A 24 14.98 -7.38 9.97
C GLU A 24 13.75 -6.92 9.18
N LEU A 25 12.96 -5.95 9.70
CA LEU A 25 11.83 -5.35 8.98
C LEU A 25 12.17 -4.86 7.56
N PRO A 26 13.35 -4.27 7.29
CA PRO A 26 13.72 -3.83 5.96
C PRO A 26 13.68 -4.93 4.89
N ARG A 27 13.71 -6.22 5.25
CA ARG A 27 13.58 -7.32 4.28
C ARG A 27 12.20 -7.40 3.62
N PHE A 28 11.18 -6.82 4.24
CA PHE A 28 9.82 -6.76 3.71
C PHE A 28 9.59 -5.50 2.85
N PHE A 29 10.52 -4.55 2.85
CA PHE A 29 10.39 -3.29 2.09
C PHE A 29 10.28 -3.48 0.57
N PRO A 30 10.96 -4.46 -0.07
CA PRO A 30 10.74 -4.75 -1.48
C PRO A 30 9.29 -5.10 -1.82
N LEU A 31 8.52 -5.71 -0.89
CA LEU A 31 7.12 -6.03 -1.11
C LEU A 31 6.27 -4.78 -1.36
N PHE A 32 6.55 -3.69 -0.65
CA PHE A 32 5.90 -2.40 -0.87
C PHE A 32 6.32 -1.76 -2.19
N GLN A 33 7.56 -1.92 -2.63
CA GLN A 33 7.99 -1.38 -3.93
C GLN A 33 7.30 -2.11 -5.10
N GLU A 34 7.13 -3.44 -4.97
CA GLU A 34 6.34 -4.24 -5.90
C GLU A 34 4.85 -3.88 -5.85
N GLY A 35 4.32 -3.64 -4.65
CA GLY A 35 2.96 -3.23 -4.35
C GLY A 35 2.22 -4.26 -3.52
N VAL A 36 1.91 -3.89 -2.27
CA VAL A 36 1.09 -4.71 -1.38
C VAL A 36 -0.38 -4.36 -1.55
N ALA A 37 -1.27 -5.33 -1.45
CA ALA A 37 -2.70 -5.07 -1.43
C ALA A 37 -3.18 -4.74 -0.01
N VAL A 38 -4.03 -3.73 0.10
CA VAL A 38 -4.74 -3.36 1.33
C VAL A 38 -6.23 -3.32 1.06
N GLU A 39 -7.01 -3.80 2.01
CA GLU A 39 -8.46 -3.77 1.93
C GLU A 39 -8.99 -2.45 2.47
N THR A 40 -9.89 -1.84 1.72
CA THR A 40 -10.44 -0.52 2.04
C THR A 40 -11.82 -0.36 1.45
N ASP A 41 -12.54 0.65 1.94
CA ASP A 41 -13.65 1.21 1.19
C ASP A 41 -13.10 1.92 -0.06
N THR A 42 -13.77 1.72 -1.19
CA THR A 42 -13.49 2.29 -2.51
C THR A 42 -14.57 3.31 -2.86
N GLY A 43 -14.34 4.15 -3.87
CA GLY A 43 -15.18 5.31 -4.16
C GLY A 43 -14.94 6.51 -3.25
N ILE A 44 -13.90 6.44 -2.40
CA ILE A 44 -13.47 7.50 -1.49
C ILE A 44 -12.30 8.29 -2.09
N SER A 45 -12.07 9.49 -1.56
CA SER A 45 -10.95 10.33 -1.98
C SER A 45 -9.60 9.73 -1.56
N VAL A 46 -8.51 10.15 -2.21
CA VAL A 46 -7.15 9.80 -1.77
C VAL A 46 -6.91 10.32 -0.35
N ARG A 47 -7.44 11.50 0.01
CA ARG A 47 -7.33 12.04 1.38
C ARG A 47 -8.00 11.10 2.39
N ASP A 48 -9.25 10.71 2.16
CA ASP A 48 -10.00 9.84 3.07
C ASP A 48 -9.33 8.48 3.22
N PHE A 49 -8.79 7.93 2.13
CA PHE A 49 -8.04 6.69 2.21
C PHE A 49 -6.79 6.82 3.11
N LEU A 50 -5.97 7.85 2.92
CA LEU A 50 -4.75 8.03 3.71
C LEU A 50 -5.07 8.33 5.18
N CYS A 51 -6.01 9.23 5.44
CA CYS A 51 -6.29 9.70 6.80
C CYS A 51 -7.25 8.76 7.54
N ALA A 52 -8.40 8.45 6.96
CA ALA A 52 -9.44 7.68 7.64
C ALA A 52 -9.22 6.16 7.56
N SER A 53 -8.69 5.65 6.43
CA SER A 53 -8.52 4.21 6.25
C SER A 53 -7.16 3.70 6.74
N LEU A 54 -6.06 4.41 6.42
CA LEU A 54 -4.72 4.05 6.89
C LEU A 54 -4.32 4.70 8.23
N GLY A 55 -5.11 5.66 8.73
CA GLY A 55 -4.82 6.33 10.00
C GLY A 55 -3.59 7.25 9.96
N ILE A 56 -3.18 7.70 8.77
CA ILE A 56 -2.04 8.60 8.63
C ILE A 56 -2.48 10.01 9.03
N ASP A 57 -1.69 10.67 9.89
CA ASP A 57 -1.96 12.05 10.30
C ASP A 57 -2.04 12.99 9.10
N GLU A 58 -3.02 13.89 9.10
CA GLU A 58 -3.27 14.80 7.98
C GLU A 58 -2.08 15.73 7.72
N ARG A 59 -1.42 16.24 8.76
CA ARG A 59 -0.23 17.09 8.59
C ARG A 59 0.90 16.30 7.97
N TYR A 60 1.07 15.04 8.35
CA TYR A 60 2.05 14.16 7.72
C TYR A 60 1.76 13.98 6.22
N VAL A 61 0.50 13.75 5.83
CA VAL A 61 0.10 13.64 4.40
C VAL A 61 0.42 14.92 3.63
N GLU A 62 0.26 16.09 4.25
CA GLU A 62 0.50 17.38 3.61
C GLU A 62 1.98 17.75 3.51
N GLU A 63 2.74 17.51 4.58
CA GLU A 63 4.12 17.99 4.73
C GLU A 63 5.17 16.98 4.26
N ARG A 64 4.90 15.67 4.39
CA ARG A 64 5.89 14.61 4.16
C ARG A 64 5.66 13.85 2.86
N ILE A 65 4.40 13.60 2.51
CA ILE A 65 4.03 12.91 1.26
C ILE A 65 3.94 13.93 0.12
N SER A 66 5.08 14.21 -0.51
CA SER A 66 5.16 15.23 -1.55
C SER A 66 4.79 14.71 -2.95
N THR A 67 4.78 13.39 -3.16
CA THR A 67 4.58 12.79 -4.48
C THR A 67 3.61 11.62 -4.36
N ILE A 68 2.48 11.74 -5.05
CA ILE A 68 1.42 10.72 -5.08
C ILE A 68 1.09 10.42 -6.52
N PHE A 69 1.06 9.13 -6.86
CA PHE A 69 0.53 8.65 -8.13
C PHE A 69 -0.66 7.73 -7.89
N LEU A 70 -1.74 7.95 -8.63
CA LEU A 70 -2.89 7.07 -8.72
C LEU A 70 -2.96 6.49 -10.13
N ASN A 71 -2.89 5.17 -10.23
CA ASN A 71 -2.87 4.43 -11.50
C ASN A 71 -1.79 4.95 -12.47
N GLY A 72 -0.62 5.27 -11.93
CA GLY A 72 0.53 5.78 -12.68
C GLY A 72 0.45 7.26 -13.08
N ARG A 73 -0.59 7.99 -12.65
CA ARG A 73 -0.77 9.42 -12.93
C ARG A 73 -0.58 10.26 -11.67
N PRO A 74 0.11 11.42 -11.76
CA PRO A 74 0.31 12.27 -10.60
C PRO A 74 -1.02 12.81 -10.07
N VAL A 75 -1.13 12.91 -8.75
CA VAL A 75 -2.30 13.45 -8.04
C VAL A 75 -1.94 14.82 -7.47
N ASP A 76 -2.63 15.85 -7.97
CA ASP A 76 -2.45 17.22 -7.49
C ASP A 76 -3.46 17.58 -6.39
N ASP A 77 -4.68 17.07 -6.50
CA ASP A 77 -5.78 17.29 -5.55
C ASP A 77 -6.24 15.94 -4.95
N LEU A 78 -6.08 15.80 -3.64
CA LEU A 78 -6.38 14.57 -2.90
C LEU A 78 -7.88 14.36 -2.68
N ASP A 79 -8.64 15.45 -2.65
CA ASP A 79 -10.06 15.47 -2.30
C ASP A 79 -10.93 15.09 -3.51
N THR A 80 -10.44 15.38 -4.72
CA THR A 80 -11.13 15.06 -5.98
C THR A 80 -10.60 13.81 -6.68
N SER A 81 -9.43 13.30 -6.28
CA SER A 81 -8.89 12.05 -6.80
C SER A 81 -9.52 10.85 -6.08
N ILE A 82 -10.23 9.99 -6.81
CA ILE A 82 -11.03 8.91 -6.24
C ILE A 82 -10.34 7.56 -6.42
N ILE A 83 -10.24 6.81 -5.33
CA ILE A 83 -9.69 5.46 -5.31
C ILE A 83 -10.80 4.45 -5.62
N GLY A 84 -10.63 3.67 -6.68
CA GLY A 84 -11.50 2.54 -7.03
C GLY A 84 -10.88 1.19 -6.64
N ASP A 85 -11.68 0.12 -6.72
CA ASP A 85 -11.18 -1.25 -6.60
C ASP A 85 -10.09 -1.54 -7.66
N GLY A 86 -9.04 -2.24 -7.26
CA GLY A 86 -7.87 -2.53 -8.09
C GLY A 86 -6.93 -1.35 -8.34
N SER A 87 -7.20 -0.17 -7.78
CA SER A 87 -6.33 1.01 -7.97
C SER A 87 -4.92 0.76 -7.45
N VAL A 88 -3.94 1.37 -8.11
CA VAL A 88 -2.55 1.39 -7.66
C VAL A 88 -2.20 2.78 -7.16
N LEU A 89 -1.94 2.91 -5.86
CA LEU A 89 -1.51 4.15 -5.22
C LEU A 89 -0.03 4.05 -4.87
N ALA A 90 0.78 4.97 -5.39
CA ALA A 90 2.20 5.07 -5.05
C ALA A 90 2.47 6.36 -4.27
N LEU A 91 3.14 6.21 -3.11
CA LEU A 91 3.47 7.30 -2.21
C LEU A 91 4.99 7.42 -2.07
N SER A 92 5.49 8.64 -2.20
CA SER A 92 6.90 8.97 -1.97
C SER A 92 7.03 10.31 -1.29
N ALA A 93 8.09 10.44 -0.50
CA ALA A 93 8.60 11.71 -0.03
C ALA A 93 9.25 12.48 -1.20
N ALA A 94 9.82 13.65 -0.89
CA ALA A 94 10.55 14.46 -1.85
C ALA A 94 11.62 13.62 -2.56
N MET A 95 11.39 13.38 -3.86
CA MET A 95 12.39 12.73 -4.69
C MET A 95 13.47 13.77 -5.04
N PRO A 96 14.76 13.44 -4.95
CA PRO A 96 15.82 14.33 -5.41
C PRO A 96 15.85 14.42 -6.94
N GLY A 97 16.38 15.53 -7.47
CA GLY A 97 16.60 15.72 -8.91
C GLY A 97 15.38 16.22 -9.70
N VAL A 98 15.52 16.27 -11.03
CA VAL A 98 14.52 16.88 -11.94
C VAL A 98 13.19 16.14 -11.92
N VAL A 99 13.20 14.82 -11.76
CA VAL A 99 11.97 14.00 -11.65
C VAL A 99 11.17 14.39 -10.40
N GLY A 100 11.83 14.65 -9.28
CA GLY A 100 11.14 15.12 -8.07
C GLY A 100 10.72 16.58 -8.15
N ALA A 101 11.57 17.45 -8.69
CA ALA A 101 11.24 18.86 -8.90
C ALA A 101 10.00 19.04 -9.80
N THR A 102 9.89 18.18 -10.82
CA THR A 102 8.68 18.08 -11.64
C THR A 102 7.57 17.46 -10.81
N MET A 103 7.63 16.18 -10.43
CA MET A 103 6.51 15.38 -9.89
C MET A 103 5.99 15.77 -8.49
N ARG A 104 6.59 16.76 -7.81
CA ARG A 104 6.12 17.28 -6.52
C ARG A 104 4.70 17.85 -6.62
N ARG A 105 3.78 17.38 -5.77
CA ARG A 105 2.44 17.94 -5.56
C ARG A 105 2.55 19.41 -5.15
N GLY A 106 1.74 20.28 -5.76
CA GLY A 106 1.78 21.73 -5.49
C GLY A 106 3.12 22.41 -5.84
N GLY A 107 3.95 21.78 -6.68
CA GLY A 107 5.21 22.37 -7.17
C GLY A 107 4.99 23.45 -8.24
N TYR A 108 5.99 24.30 -8.46
CA TYR A 108 5.99 25.35 -9.48
C TYR A 108 5.68 24.82 -10.90
N TYR A 109 6.01 23.55 -11.16
CA TYR A 109 5.76 22.86 -12.43
C TYR A 109 4.47 22.04 -12.46
N ALA A 110 3.58 22.17 -11.47
CA ALA A 110 2.29 21.46 -11.45
C ALA A 110 1.44 21.82 -12.69
N ALA A 111 1.42 23.11 -13.07
CA ALA A 111 0.73 23.60 -14.26
C ALA A 111 1.25 22.99 -15.59
N MET A 112 2.49 22.47 -15.61
CA MET A 112 3.06 21.82 -16.80
C MET A 112 2.63 20.35 -16.97
N ARG A 113 1.96 19.74 -15.97
CA ARG A 113 1.47 18.36 -16.03
C ARG A 113 -0.05 18.24 -16.04
N ASP A 114 -0.80 19.34 -16.15
CA ASP A 114 -2.27 19.33 -16.15
C ASP A 114 -2.87 18.35 -17.18
N THR A 115 -2.18 18.13 -18.31
CA THR A 115 -2.58 17.16 -19.35
C THR A 115 -2.47 15.69 -18.91
N ILE A 116 -1.61 15.36 -17.95
CA ILE A 116 -1.32 13.98 -17.53
C ILE A 116 -1.71 13.65 -16.09
N SER A 117 -2.13 14.65 -15.30
CA SER A 117 -2.64 14.45 -13.94
C SER A 117 -3.90 13.58 -13.93
N TYR A 118 -4.10 12.84 -12.85
CA TYR A 118 -5.29 12.03 -12.68
C TYR A 118 -6.53 12.95 -12.67
N ARG A 119 -7.54 12.56 -13.45
CA ARG A 119 -8.89 13.12 -13.39
C ARG A 119 -9.82 11.95 -13.13
N ALA A 120 -10.69 12.09 -12.14
CA ALA A 120 -11.74 11.11 -11.92
C ALA A 120 -12.57 11.01 -13.21
N ASP A 121 -12.76 9.78 -13.70
CA ASP A 121 -13.66 9.53 -14.83
C ASP A 121 -15.10 9.92 -14.44
N GLU A 122 -15.92 10.32 -15.41
CA GLU A 122 -17.32 10.70 -15.16
C GLU A 122 -18.13 9.58 -14.49
N ASN A 123 -17.70 8.32 -14.68
CA ASN A 123 -18.14 7.18 -13.88
C ASN A 123 -17.35 7.10 -12.57
N ARG A 124 -17.83 7.79 -11.54
CA ARG A 124 -17.31 7.64 -10.18
C ARG A 124 -17.36 6.16 -9.74
N PRO A 125 -16.26 5.59 -9.24
CA PRO A 125 -16.28 4.27 -8.62
C PRO A 125 -17.35 4.21 -7.53
N ALA A 126 -18.20 3.19 -7.57
CA ALA A 126 -19.26 3.03 -6.57
C ALA A 126 -18.66 2.70 -5.20
N LEU A 127 -19.27 3.24 -4.13
CA LEU A 127 -18.84 2.96 -2.76
C LEU A 127 -18.99 1.46 -2.45
N ASN A 128 -17.87 0.76 -2.35
CA ASN A 128 -17.83 -0.69 -2.11
C ASN A 128 -16.57 -1.06 -1.33
N ARG A 129 -16.55 -2.24 -0.71
CA ARG A 129 -15.31 -2.87 -0.24
C ARG A 129 -14.50 -3.36 -1.44
N GLY A 130 -13.20 -3.09 -1.44
CA GLY A 130 -12.28 -3.53 -2.48
C GLY A 130 -10.83 -3.60 -2.00
N ARG A 131 -9.93 -3.92 -2.93
CA ARG A 131 -8.48 -3.97 -2.69
C ARG A 131 -7.76 -2.99 -3.56
N ILE A 132 -6.83 -2.27 -2.95
CA ILE A 132 -5.95 -1.37 -3.69
C ILE A 132 -4.51 -1.80 -3.48
N ARG A 133 -3.68 -1.62 -4.49
CA ARG A 133 -2.24 -1.87 -4.41
C ARG A 133 -1.54 -0.60 -3.94
N LEU A 134 -0.96 -0.64 -2.76
CA LEU A 134 -0.18 0.43 -2.18
C LEU A 134 1.30 0.20 -2.44
N LYS A 135 1.98 1.23 -2.96
CA LYS A 135 3.42 1.26 -3.13
C LYS A 135 4.03 2.37 -2.30
N LEU A 136 5.05 2.05 -1.52
CA LEU A 136 5.77 3.03 -0.70
C LEU A 136 7.23 3.09 -1.14
N PHE A 137 7.78 4.30 -1.16
CA PHE A 137 9.16 4.56 -1.56
C PHE A 137 9.85 5.51 -0.59
N ASN A 138 11.19 5.44 -0.58
CA ASN A 138 12.06 6.32 0.21
C ASN A 138 11.65 6.31 1.69
N MET A 139 11.78 7.45 2.37
CA MET A 139 11.47 7.62 3.80
C MET A 139 10.03 7.24 4.18
N ILE A 140 9.06 7.38 3.25
CA ILE A 140 7.66 6.97 3.50
C ILE A 140 7.56 5.47 3.76
N LEU A 141 8.37 4.67 3.08
CA LEU A 141 8.42 3.22 3.27
C LEU A 141 8.90 2.85 4.68
N GLU A 142 9.93 3.54 5.16
CA GLU A 142 10.49 3.31 6.50
C GLU A 142 9.53 3.76 7.61
N GLU A 143 8.81 4.87 7.40
CA GLU A 143 7.94 5.47 8.41
C GLU A 143 6.54 4.80 8.47
N ILE A 144 5.99 4.33 7.33
CA ILE A 144 4.63 3.78 7.24
C ILE A 144 4.62 2.26 7.02
N GLY A 145 5.63 1.70 6.37
CA GLY A 145 5.71 0.26 6.08
C GLY A 145 5.53 -0.63 7.32
N PRO A 146 6.21 -0.37 8.46
CA PRO A 146 6.08 -1.19 9.66
C PRO A 146 4.66 -1.25 10.23
N SER A 147 3.95 -0.13 10.31
CA SER A 147 2.58 -0.11 10.86
C SER A 147 1.61 -0.86 9.94
N LEU A 148 1.80 -0.78 8.63
CA LEU A 148 1.00 -1.56 7.68
C LEU A 148 1.28 -3.06 7.79
N LEU A 149 2.54 -3.47 7.93
CA LEU A 149 2.88 -4.88 8.14
C LEU A 149 2.24 -5.43 9.43
N GLN A 150 2.17 -4.63 10.49
CA GLN A 150 1.50 -4.99 11.75
C GLN A 150 -0.03 -5.07 11.60
N ALA A 151 -0.65 -4.16 10.86
CA ALA A 151 -2.10 -4.22 10.55
C ALA A 151 -2.46 -5.40 9.62
N GLY A 152 -1.47 -5.81 8.82
CA GLY A 152 -1.52 -6.91 7.89
C GLY A 152 -1.82 -6.45 6.47
N VAL A 153 -1.05 -6.99 5.54
CA VAL A 153 -1.12 -6.66 4.11
C VAL A 153 -1.18 -7.91 3.26
N PHE A 154 -1.75 -7.80 2.06
CA PHE A 154 -1.81 -8.90 1.10
C PHE A 154 -0.63 -8.81 0.13
N VAL A 155 0.11 -9.90 0.00
CA VAL A 155 1.28 -9.97 -0.88
C VAL A 155 1.22 -11.21 -1.76
N ARG A 156 1.83 -11.14 -2.93
CA ARG A 156 1.99 -12.31 -3.78
C ARG A 156 2.90 -13.31 -3.08
N VAL A 157 2.53 -14.58 -3.10
CA VAL A 157 3.32 -15.66 -2.48
C VAL A 157 4.76 -15.70 -3.02
N ASP A 158 4.96 -15.47 -4.31
CA ASP A 158 6.31 -15.49 -4.91
C ASP A 158 7.21 -14.38 -4.35
N SER A 159 6.66 -13.18 -4.14
CA SER A 159 7.37 -12.06 -3.52
C SER A 159 7.70 -12.36 -2.05
N LEU A 160 6.73 -12.94 -1.34
CA LEU A 160 6.92 -13.35 0.06
C LEU A 160 8.02 -14.41 0.19
N LYS A 161 8.07 -15.41 -0.69
CA LYS A 161 9.13 -16.43 -0.71
C LYS A 161 10.51 -15.78 -0.85
N GLY A 162 10.66 -14.76 -1.69
CA GLY A 162 11.90 -13.99 -1.81
C GLY A 162 12.31 -13.33 -0.50
N ALA A 163 11.38 -12.66 0.19
CA ALA A 163 11.64 -12.01 1.48
C ALA A 163 11.99 -13.02 2.59
N LEU A 164 11.26 -14.15 2.65
CA LEU A 164 11.48 -15.20 3.65
C LEU A 164 12.76 -16.00 3.40
N ALA A 165 13.13 -16.27 2.14
CA ALA A 165 14.34 -17.02 1.83
C ALA A 165 15.59 -16.39 2.43
N GLY A 166 15.68 -15.05 2.43
CA GLY A 166 16.78 -14.34 3.09
C GLY A 166 16.79 -14.55 4.61
N LEU A 167 15.62 -14.58 5.26
CA LEU A 167 15.51 -14.80 6.71
C LEU A 167 15.87 -16.24 7.11
N VAL A 168 15.46 -17.22 6.31
CA VAL A 168 15.79 -18.64 6.54
C VAL A 168 17.28 -18.88 6.34
N GLN A 169 17.87 -18.33 5.28
CA GLN A 169 19.32 -18.43 5.02
C GLN A 169 20.15 -17.86 6.17
N ASP A 170 19.68 -16.77 6.78
CA ASP A 170 20.37 -16.09 7.87
C ASP A 170 20.00 -16.65 9.27
N GLY A 171 19.17 -17.71 9.32
CA GLY A 171 18.81 -18.42 10.55
C GLY A 171 17.79 -17.73 11.45
N PHE A 172 17.08 -16.71 10.94
CA PHE A 172 16.08 -15.95 11.70
C PHE A 172 14.67 -16.55 11.66
N LEU A 173 14.41 -17.45 10.71
CA LEU A 173 13.16 -18.20 10.62
C LEU A 173 13.43 -19.67 10.33
N GLU A 174 12.63 -20.55 10.94
CA GLU A 174 12.57 -21.95 10.53
C GLU A 174 11.93 -22.04 9.14
N ALA A 175 12.36 -23.01 8.33
CA ALA A 175 11.84 -23.21 6.98
C ALA A 175 10.38 -23.69 7.05
N ASP A 176 9.44 -22.75 7.09
CA ASP A 176 8.02 -23.07 7.08
C ASP A 176 7.51 -23.24 5.64
N SER A 177 6.56 -24.16 5.46
CA SER A 177 6.06 -24.69 4.18
C SER A 177 5.18 -23.67 3.43
N SER A 178 5.79 -22.55 3.03
CA SER A 178 5.20 -21.58 2.10
C SER A 178 5.10 -22.07 0.65
N SER A 179 5.53 -23.30 0.36
CA SER A 179 5.59 -23.88 -0.97
C SER A 179 4.22 -24.24 -1.57
N GLU A 180 3.17 -24.37 -0.77
CA GLU A 180 1.83 -24.82 -1.23
C GLU A 180 0.88 -23.70 -1.65
N TYR A 181 1.28 -22.42 -1.54
CA TYR A 181 0.37 -21.30 -1.77
C TYR A 181 0.45 -20.74 -3.20
N ALA A 182 -0.71 -20.47 -3.80
CA ALA A 182 -0.86 -19.76 -5.07
C ALA A 182 -1.77 -18.54 -4.87
N GLY A 183 -1.34 -17.36 -5.34
CA GLY A 183 -2.11 -16.11 -5.27
C GLY A 183 -1.59 -15.10 -4.25
N ASP A 184 -2.50 -14.26 -3.74
CA ASP A 184 -2.22 -13.31 -2.66
C ASP A 184 -2.47 -13.97 -1.30
N VAL A 185 -1.56 -13.74 -0.36
CA VAL A 185 -1.66 -14.20 1.04
C VAL A 185 -1.61 -13.00 1.98
N ARG A 186 -2.39 -13.02 3.06
CA ARG A 186 -2.30 -11.99 4.08
C ARG A 186 -1.12 -12.30 4.99
N ILE A 187 -0.23 -11.33 5.17
CA ILE A 187 0.87 -11.41 6.14
C ILE A 187 0.65 -10.39 7.24
N VAL A 188 1.01 -10.76 8.46
CA VAL A 188 1.11 -9.85 9.61
C VAL A 188 2.52 -10.03 10.18
N VAL A 189 3.29 -8.94 10.26
CA VAL A 189 4.65 -8.97 10.81
C VAL A 189 4.68 -8.25 12.14
N GLU A 190 5.11 -8.96 13.18
CA GLU A 190 5.17 -8.46 14.54
C GLU A 190 6.64 -8.39 14.98
N THR A 191 6.97 -7.31 15.70
CA THR A 191 8.29 -7.13 16.33
C THR A 191 8.13 -7.25 17.84
N PRO A 192 8.49 -8.39 18.46
CA PRO A 192 8.36 -8.56 19.90
C PRO A 192 9.22 -7.52 20.64
N ALA A 193 8.68 -6.94 21.71
CA ALA A 193 9.38 -5.94 22.49
C ALA A 193 10.67 -6.52 23.12
N GLY A 194 11.83 -5.94 22.80
CA GLY A 194 13.12 -6.31 23.38
C GLY A 194 14.13 -6.99 22.44
N SER A 195 13.88 -7.00 21.12
CA SER A 195 14.82 -7.46 20.09
C SER A 195 15.80 -6.37 19.66
#